data_AF-A0A9Q0LJ20-F1
#
_entry.id   AF-A0A9Q0LJ20-F1
#
_cell.length_a   1.000
_cell.length_b   1.000
_cell.length_c   1.000
_cell.angle_alpha   90.00
_cell.angle_beta   90.00
_cell.angle_gamma   90.00
#
_symmetry.space_group_name_H-M   'P 1'
#
loop_
_entity.id
_entity.type
_entity.pdbx_description
1 polymer ?
#
loop_
_entity_poly.entity_id
_entity_poly.type
_entity_poly.pdbx_seq_one_letter_code
_entity_poly.pdbx_strand_id
1 'polypeptide(L)'
;MNVDHILIRKCLFSCFGDFNVCICGLLCPPFLAAQNKANADERDCTICDCLCCPPEYFTRQQIRSKYNFETDTCSDCLVIAFCGSCAACQDAREMKSRGKAQ
;
A
#
# COMPACT_ATOMS: atom_id res chain seq x y z
N MET A 1 11.00 -2.20 25.22
CA MET A 1 11.13 -1.90 23.77
C MET A 1 9.83 -2.34 23.11
N ASN A 2 8.99 -1.39 22.72
CA ASN A 2 7.60 -1.61 22.33
C ASN A 2 7.50 -2.25 20.94
N VAL A 3 6.73 -3.34 20.86
CA VAL A 3 6.55 -4.21 19.68
C VAL A 3 5.74 -3.50 18.58
N ASP A 4 5.04 -2.41 18.89
CA ASP A 4 4.17 -1.67 17.96
C ASP A 4 4.92 -0.91 16.86
N HIS A 5 6.19 -0.53 17.09
CA HIS A 5 7.03 0.12 16.08
C HIS A 5 7.61 -0.84 15.02
N ILE A 6 7.53 -2.16 15.26
CA ILE A 6 8.10 -3.19 14.37
C ILE A 6 7.22 -3.47 13.14
N LEU A 7 5.91 -3.19 13.22
CA LEU A 7 5.01 -3.40 12.08
C LEU A 7 5.30 -2.45 10.89
N ILE A 8 5.90 -1.28 11.15
CA ILE A 8 6.12 -0.18 10.19
C ILE A 8 7.23 -0.47 9.17
N ARG A 9 8.11 -1.43 9.44
CA ARG A 9 9.26 -1.75 8.56
C ARG A 9 9.26 -3.22 8.16
N LYS A 10 8.13 -3.73 7.66
CA LYS A 10 8.20 -4.94 6.83
C LYS A 10 9.02 -4.59 5.58
N CYS A 11 10.07 -5.37 5.29
CA CYS A 11 10.96 -5.11 4.15
C CYS A 11 10.16 -4.82 2.88
N LEU A 12 10.63 -3.90 2.02
CA LEU A 12 9.95 -3.56 0.77
C LEU A 12 9.66 -4.80 -0.08
N PHE A 13 10.60 -5.76 -0.05
CA PHE A 13 10.51 -7.05 -0.73
C PHE A 13 9.79 -8.14 0.07
N SER A 14 9.16 -7.81 1.20
CA SER A 14 8.36 -8.80 1.94
C SER A 14 7.14 -9.26 1.14
N CYS A 15 6.82 -8.67 -0.03
CA CYS A 15 5.78 -9.17 -0.95
C CYS A 15 5.99 -10.64 -1.35
N PHE A 16 7.25 -11.11 -1.43
CA PHE A 16 7.56 -12.51 -1.73
C PHE A 16 7.07 -13.51 -0.66
N GLY A 17 6.71 -13.02 0.54
CA GLY A 17 6.09 -13.85 1.59
C GLY A 17 4.58 -14.07 1.41
N ASP A 18 3.91 -13.23 0.61
CA ASP A 18 2.47 -13.33 0.31
C ASP A 18 2.28 -13.45 -1.20
N PHE A 19 2.45 -14.68 -1.72
CA PHE A 19 2.46 -14.95 -3.16
C PHE A 19 1.22 -14.42 -3.90
N ASN A 20 0.04 -14.46 -3.27
CA ASN A 20 -1.21 -13.93 -3.83
C ASN A 20 -1.16 -12.40 -4.01
N VAL A 21 -0.64 -11.66 -3.03
CA VAL A 21 -0.53 -10.19 -3.10
C VAL A 21 0.56 -9.79 -4.11
N CYS A 22 1.65 -10.56 -4.17
CA CYS A 22 2.73 -10.36 -5.13
C CYS A 22 2.29 -10.60 -6.59
N ILE A 23 1.50 -11.65 -6.84
CA ILE A 23 0.93 -11.94 -8.17
C ILE A 23 -0.09 -10.88 -8.56
N CYS A 24 -1.00 -10.48 -7.66
CA CYS A 24 -1.97 -9.41 -7.94
C CYS A 24 -1.27 -8.06 -8.19
N GLY A 25 -0.21 -7.74 -7.44
CA GLY A 25 0.61 -6.54 -7.67
C GLY A 25 1.45 -6.56 -8.96
N LEU A 26 1.72 -7.74 -9.53
CA LEU A 26 2.49 -7.90 -10.78
C LEU A 26 1.59 -8.03 -12.03
N LEU A 27 0.46 -8.74 -11.93
CA LEU A 27 -0.48 -8.97 -13.02
C LEU A 27 -1.54 -7.87 -13.14
N CYS A 28 -1.89 -7.19 -12.05
CA CYS A 28 -2.81 -6.05 -12.07
C CYS A 28 -2.46 -4.98 -11.00
N PRO A 29 -1.30 -4.32 -11.11
CA PRO A 29 -0.93 -3.20 -10.24
C PRO A 29 -2.02 -2.12 -10.07
N PRO A 30 -2.75 -1.68 -11.12
CA PRO A 30 -3.77 -0.63 -10.96
C PRO A 30 -4.95 -1.08 -10.09
N PHE A 31 -5.31 -2.36 -10.09
CA PHE A 31 -6.38 -2.87 -9.22
C PHE A 31 -5.98 -2.81 -7.75
N LEU A 32 -4.75 -3.22 -7.43
CA LEU A 32 -4.24 -3.18 -6.06
C LEU A 32 -4.11 -1.72 -5.56
N ALA A 33 -3.61 -0.83 -6.40
CA ALA A 33 -3.54 0.61 -6.09
C ALA A 33 -4.93 1.24 -5.88
N ALA A 34 -5.89 0.90 -6.74
CA ALA A 34 -7.28 1.32 -6.63
C ALA A 34 -7.92 0.83 -5.34
N GLN A 35 -7.73 -0.44 -4.99
CA GLN A 35 -8.24 -1.02 -3.76
C GLN A 35 -7.59 -0.39 -2.53
N ASN A 36 -6.28 -0.12 -2.58
CA ASN A 36 -5.60 0.60 -1.50
C ASN A 36 -6.17 2.00 -1.28
N LYS A 37 -6.43 2.73 -2.36
CA LYS A 37 -7.04 4.07 -2.30
C LYS A 37 -8.45 4.00 -1.71
N ALA A 38 -9.27 3.06 -2.20
CA ALA A 38 -10.63 2.87 -1.70
C ALA A 38 -10.64 2.54 -0.20
N ASN A 39 -9.77 1.63 0.24
CA ASN A 39 -9.61 1.27 1.65
C ASN A 39 -9.08 2.45 2.50
N ALA A 40 -8.16 3.25 1.96
CA ALA A 40 -7.66 4.45 2.64
C ALA A 40 -8.78 5.49 2.85
N ASP A 41 -9.66 5.64 1.85
CA ASP A 41 -10.86 6.49 1.86
C ASP A 41 -12.06 5.88 2.60
N GLU A 42 -11.96 4.64 3.08
CA GLU A 42 -13.04 3.92 3.76
C GLU A 42 -14.31 3.76 2.88
N ARG A 43 -14.09 3.48 1.58
CA ARG A 43 -15.13 3.25 0.57
C ARG A 43 -14.88 1.95 -0.19
N ASP A 44 -15.90 1.44 -0.87
CA ASP A 44 -15.75 0.30 -1.76
C ASP A 44 -14.98 0.67 -3.04
N CYS A 45 -14.20 -0.28 -3.55
CA CYS A 45 -13.49 -0.14 -4.82
C CYS A 45 -14.49 -0.27 -5.98
N THR A 46 -14.55 0.75 -6.83
CA THR A 46 -15.40 0.74 -8.03
C THR A 46 -14.56 0.50 -9.29
N ILE A 47 -15.22 0.14 -10.40
CA ILE A 47 -14.54 0.01 -11.71
C ILE A 47 -13.84 1.32 -12.12
N CYS A 48 -14.40 2.46 -11.74
CA CYS A 48 -13.81 3.77 -12.04
C CYS A 48 -12.44 3.95 -11.39
N ASP A 49 -12.21 3.38 -10.21
CA ASP A 49 -10.92 3.48 -9.51
C ASP A 49 -9.81 2.70 -10.22
N CYS A 50 -10.15 1.58 -10.85
CA CYS A 50 -9.22 0.80 -11.67
C CYS A 50 -8.87 1.49 -12.98
N LEU A 51 -9.82 2.19 -13.60
CA LEU A 51 -9.58 2.95 -14.84
C LEU A 51 -8.84 4.26 -14.58
N CYS A 52 -9.22 4.98 -13.53
CA CYS A 52 -8.58 6.22 -13.10
C CYS A 52 -7.54 5.89 -12.01
N CYS A 53 -6.48 5.17 -12.40
CA CYS A 53 -5.42 4.73 -11.49
C CYS A 53 -4.88 5.91 -10.67
N PRO A 54 -5.17 5.96 -9.35
CA PRO A 54 -4.73 7.06 -8.53
C PRO A 54 -3.21 6.97 -8.34
N PRO A 55 -2.51 8.11 -8.22
CA PRO A 55 -1.09 8.10 -7.95
C PRO A 55 -0.79 7.47 -6.58
N GLU A 56 -0.17 6.28 -6.59
CA GLU A 56 0.11 5.45 -5.41
C GLU A 56 0.86 6.21 -4.31
N TYR A 57 1.70 7.17 -4.69
CA TYR A 57 2.40 8.05 -3.76
C TYR A 57 1.43 8.77 -2.80
N PHE A 58 0.34 9.33 -3.30
CA PHE A 58 -0.61 10.05 -2.46
C PHE A 58 -1.40 9.11 -1.54
N THR A 59 -1.77 7.92 -2.06
CA THR A 59 -2.40 6.87 -1.25
C THR A 59 -1.48 6.46 -0.10
N ARG A 60 -0.21 6.24 -0.38
CA ARG A 60 0.81 5.92 0.63
C ARG A 60 0.95 6.99 1.69
N GLN A 61 1.05 8.27 1.27
CA GLN A 61 1.11 9.39 2.21
C GLN A 61 -0.16 9.52 3.06
N GLN A 62 -1.33 9.28 2.47
CA GLN A 62 -2.61 9.25 3.17
C GLN A 62 -2.63 8.14 4.24
N ILE A 63 -2.19 6.93 3.90
CA ILE A 63 -2.09 5.80 4.82
C ILE A 63 -1.13 6.10 5.96
N ARG A 64 0.06 6.64 5.66
CA ARG A 64 1.04 7.04 6.69
C ARG A 64 0.51 8.11 7.63
N SER A 65 -0.14 9.14 7.09
CA SER A 65 -0.77 10.19 7.87
C SER A 65 -1.88 9.63 8.78
N LYS A 66 -2.75 8.76 8.23
CA LYS A 66 -3.84 8.11 8.95
C LYS A 66 -3.37 7.27 10.13
N TYR A 67 -2.18 6.70 10.05
CA TYR A 67 -1.59 5.87 11.11
C TYR A 67 -0.46 6.55 11.89
N ASN A 68 -0.27 7.87 11.73
CA ASN A 68 0.77 8.66 12.41
C ASN A 68 2.20 8.10 12.22
N PHE A 69 2.51 7.64 11.01
CA PHE A 69 3.86 7.23 10.66
C PHE A 69 4.72 8.39 10.20
N GLU A 70 6.02 8.28 10.45
CA GLU A 70 7.01 9.19 9.90
C GLU A 70 6.99 9.11 8.37
N THR A 71 6.80 10.26 7.74
CA THR A 71 6.81 10.42 6.29
C THR A 71 8.23 10.70 5.82
N ASP A 72 8.76 9.86 4.95
CA ASP A 72 10.02 10.10 4.25
C ASP A 72 9.71 10.25 2.76
N THR A 73 9.51 11.49 2.35
CA THR A 73 9.14 11.89 0.98
C THR A 73 10.15 11.43 -0.06
N CYS A 74 11.45 11.48 0.25
CA CYS A 74 12.50 11.11 -0.69
C CYS A 74 12.53 9.59 -0.89
N SER A 75 12.55 8.85 0.22
CA SER A 75 12.49 7.39 0.19
C SER A 75 11.21 6.89 -0.46
N ASP A 76 10.04 7.47 -0.16
CA ASP A 76 8.77 7.07 -0.74
C ASP A 76 8.69 7.36 -2.25
N CYS A 77 9.23 8.49 -2.72
CA CYS A 77 9.35 8.76 -4.16
C CYS A 77 10.21 7.70 -4.86
N LEU A 78 11.37 7.36 -4.30
CA LEU A 78 12.26 6.35 -4.87
C LEU A 78 11.60 4.96 -4.84
N VAL A 79 10.94 4.61 -3.74
CA VAL A 79 10.24 3.34 -3.59
C VAL A 79 9.10 3.21 -4.62
N ILE A 80 8.31 4.26 -4.84
CA ILE A 80 7.26 4.25 -5.86
C ILE A 80 7.85 4.18 -7.28
N ALA A 81 8.94 4.91 -7.54
CA ALA A 81 9.60 4.94 -8.85
C ALA A 81 10.26 3.60 -9.23
N PHE A 82 10.84 2.88 -8.27
CA PHE A 82 11.59 1.65 -8.53
C PHE A 82 10.87 0.36 -8.11
N CYS A 83 9.88 0.43 -7.21
CA CYS A 83 9.18 -0.73 -6.63
C CYS A 83 7.72 -0.40 -6.27
N GLY A 84 7.01 0.36 -7.13
CA GLY A 84 5.63 0.79 -6.86
C GLY A 84 4.66 -0.35 -6.53
N SER A 85 4.80 -1.50 -7.19
CA SER A 85 4.00 -2.71 -6.87
C SER A 85 4.30 -3.24 -5.47
N CYS A 86 5.58 -3.26 -5.06
CA CYS A 86 6.02 -3.67 -3.73
C CYS A 86 5.47 -2.74 -2.65
N ALA A 87 5.46 -1.43 -2.93
CA ALA A 87 4.90 -0.40 -2.08
C ALA A 87 3.39 -0.59 -1.91
N ALA A 88 2.66 -0.83 -3.00
CA ALA A 88 1.23 -1.12 -2.96
C ALA A 88 0.93 -2.41 -2.16
N CYS A 89 1.75 -3.46 -2.32
CA CYS A 89 1.64 -4.68 -1.52
C CYS A 89 1.91 -4.43 -0.03
N GLN A 90 2.85 -3.54 0.29
CA GLN A 90 3.15 -3.14 1.66
C GLN A 90 1.95 -2.43 2.28
N ASP A 91 1.39 -1.46 1.56
CA ASP A 91 0.26 -0.65 2.00
C ASP A 91 -1.01 -1.51 2.21
N ALA A 92 -1.30 -2.42 1.27
CA ALA A 92 -2.40 -3.38 1.37
C ALA A 92 -2.33 -4.24 2.64
N ARG A 93 -1.12 -4.71 2.98
CA ARG A 93 -0.91 -5.56 4.17
C ARG A 93 -0.97 -4.79 5.46
N GLU A 94 -0.54 -3.54 5.45
CA GLU A 94 -0.68 -2.67 6.60
C GLU A 94 -2.16 -2.38 6.88
N MET A 95 -2.97 -2.22 5.83
CA MET A 95 -4.42 -2.11 5.98
C MET A 95 -5.05 -3.43 6.45
N LYS A 96 -4.59 -4.58 5.93
CA LYS A 96 -5.09 -5.91 6.34
C LYS A 96 -4.76 -6.24 7.80
N SER A 97 -3.53 -5.98 8.26
CA SER A 97 -3.14 -6.21 9.65
C SER A 97 -3.97 -5.40 10.64
N ARG A 98 -4.55 -4.29 10.17
CA ARG A 98 -5.40 -3.38 10.94
C ARG A 98 -6.90 -3.58 10.70
N GLY A 99 -7.29 -4.61 9.94
CA GLY A 99 -8.71 -4.95 9.69
C GLY A 99 -9.44 -4.00 8.74
N LYS A 100 -8.73 -3.22 7.90
CA LYS A 100 -9.30 -2.25 6.96
C LYS A 100 -9.16 -2.62 5.48
N ALA A 101 -8.60 -3.79 5.17
CA ALA A 101 -8.57 -4.34 3.81
C ALA A 101 -9.37 -5.64 3.78
N GLN A 102 -10.27 -5.75 2.80
CA GLN A 102 -11.19 -6.87 2.61
C GLN A 102 -10.62 -7.89 1.60
#